data_AF-E6MKG5-F1
#
_entry.id   AF-E6MKG5-F1
#
_cell.length_a   1.000
_cell.length_b   1.000
_cell.length_c   1.000
_cell.angle_alpha   90.00
_cell.angle_beta   90.00
_cell.angle_gamma   90.00
#
_symmetry.space_group_name_H-M   'P 1'
#
loop_
_entity.id
_entity.type
_entity.pdbx_description
1 polymer ?
#
loop_
_entity_poly.entity_id
_entity_poly.type
_entity_poly.pdbx_seq_one_letter_code
_entity_poly.pdbx_strand_id
1 'polypeptide(L)'
;SFIDRYGALPEPVENLLQVAVLRREAREAGIHEITALGPKLRVVSDEPLPESRQMRLKRVYPGSTHTQPKGLSTWLTLVPRPKTLPVGGVDLIDGPMLEWCSKFINSIYSADPKALEDS
;
A
#
# COMPACT_ATOMS: atom_id res chain seq x y z
N SER A 1 -18.49 24.86 23.31
CA SER A 1 -17.45 25.25 22.35
C SER A 1 -16.42 24.13 22.30
N PHE A 2 -16.40 23.31 21.24
CA PHE A 2 -15.53 22.12 21.12
C PHE A 2 -14.65 22.17 19.87
N ILE A 3 -14.38 23.38 19.41
CA ILE A 3 -13.36 23.69 18.43
C ILE A 3 -12.47 24.71 19.13
N ASP A 4 -11.15 24.59 18.94
CA ASP A 4 -10.13 25.55 19.35
C ASP A 4 -9.35 25.25 20.65
N ARG A 5 -8.55 24.18 20.64
CA ARG A 5 -7.35 24.13 21.51
C ARG A 5 -6.07 23.67 20.83
N TYR A 6 -6.15 23.21 19.58
CA TYR A 6 -5.00 22.83 18.78
C TYR A 6 -5.38 23.20 17.35
N GLY A 7 -4.53 23.95 16.64
CA GLY A 7 -4.76 24.29 15.22
C GLY A 7 -4.72 23.04 14.32
N ALA A 8 -4.20 23.16 13.09
CA ALA A 8 -3.93 21.98 12.26
C ALA A 8 -3.15 20.92 13.06
N LEU A 9 -3.50 19.64 12.91
CA LEU A 9 -2.86 18.56 13.66
C LEU A 9 -1.37 18.53 13.30
N PRO A 10 -0.46 18.31 14.27
CA PRO A 10 0.95 18.10 13.95
C PRO A 10 1.13 16.87 13.05
N GLU A 11 1.97 16.98 12.02
CA GLU A 11 2.22 15.93 11.02
C GLU A 11 2.44 14.52 11.62
N PRO A 12 3.17 14.31 12.74
CA PRO A 12 3.30 12.98 13.33
C PRO A 12 1.97 12.38 13.80
N VAL A 13 1.03 13.21 14.27
CA VAL A 13 -0.30 12.76 14.72
C VAL A 13 -1.15 12.37 13.51
N GLU A 14 -1.07 13.13 12.42
CA GLU A 14 -1.74 12.80 11.16
C GLU A 14 -1.22 11.47 10.59
N ASN A 15 0.10 11.26 10.59
CA ASN A 15 0.71 10.01 10.16
C ASN A 15 0.23 8.81 10.99
N LEU A 16 0.06 8.95 12.30
CA LEU A 16 -0.47 7.88 13.16
C LEU A 16 -1.93 7.53 12.81
N LEU A 17 -2.76 8.54 12.51
CA LEU A 17 -4.13 8.32 12.07
C LEU A 17 -4.15 7.62 10.70
N GLN A 18 -3.30 8.05 9.77
CA GLN A 18 -3.15 7.39 8.46
C GLN A 18 -2.68 5.95 8.60
N VAL A 19 -1.74 5.65 9.51
CA VAL A 19 -1.32 4.27 9.81
C VAL A 19 -2.50 3.44 10.31
N ALA A 20 -3.34 3.97 11.20
CA ALA A 20 -4.51 3.26 11.69
C ALA A 20 -5.52 2.96 10.58
N VAL A 21 -5.78 3.94 9.69
CA VAL A 21 -6.62 3.76 8.51
C VAL A 21 -6.04 2.71 7.57
N LEU A 22 -4.75 2.80 7.25
CA LEU A 22 -4.06 1.86 6.37
C LEU A 22 -4.09 0.42 6.91
N ARG A 23 -3.92 0.24 8.23
CA ARG A 23 -4.03 -1.07 8.87
C ARG A 23 -5.42 -1.67 8.73
N ARG A 24 -6.47 -0.86 8.83
CA ARG A 24 -7.85 -1.31 8.61
C ARG A 24 -8.05 -1.73 7.15
N GLU A 25 -7.64 -0.88 6.21
CA GLU A 25 -7.75 -1.16 4.77
C GLU A 25 -6.98 -2.43 4.36
N ALA A 26 -5.76 -2.61 4.86
CA ALA A 26 -4.97 -3.81 4.63
C ALA A 26 -5.70 -5.06 5.14
N ARG A 27 -6.25 -5.02 6.35
CA ARG A 27 -7.00 -6.14 6.94
C ARG A 27 -8.25 -6.48 6.13
N GLU A 28 -9.04 -5.48 5.74
CA GLU A 28 -10.23 -5.67 4.90
C GLU A 28 -9.88 -6.27 3.53
N ALA A 29 -8.69 -5.96 3.02
CA ALA A 29 -8.13 -6.50 1.79
C ALA A 29 -7.45 -7.87 1.93
N GLY A 30 -7.45 -8.49 3.12
CA GLY A 30 -6.80 -9.78 3.38
C GLY A 30 -5.27 -9.72 3.39
N ILE A 31 -4.68 -8.55 3.67
CA ILE A 31 -3.24 -8.31 3.79
C ILE A 31 -2.82 -8.36 5.26
N HIS A 32 -1.84 -9.20 5.57
CA HIS A 32 -1.26 -9.34 6.91
C HIS A 32 -0.11 -8.39 7.17
N GLU A 33 0.70 -8.16 6.15
CA GLU A 33 1.98 -7.50 6.30
C GLU A 33 2.33 -6.70 5.04
N ILE A 34 2.83 -5.49 5.24
CA ILE A 34 3.46 -4.66 4.23
C ILE A 34 4.81 -4.20 4.79
N THR A 35 5.90 -4.64 4.19
CA THR A 35 7.26 -4.41 4.71
C THR A 35 8.24 -4.04 3.61
N ALA A 36 9.16 -3.13 3.89
CA ALA A 36 10.27 -2.82 2.99
C ALA A 36 11.31 -3.95 2.99
N LEU A 37 11.65 -4.43 1.80
CA LEU A 37 12.67 -5.44 1.55
C LEU A 37 13.63 -4.91 0.48
N GLY A 38 14.62 -4.13 0.92
CA GLY A 38 15.57 -3.45 0.03
C GLY A 38 14.83 -2.58 -1.01
N PRO A 39 15.02 -2.82 -2.32
CA PRO A 39 14.39 -2.03 -3.38
C PRO A 39 12.92 -2.39 -3.65
N LYS A 40 12.34 -3.31 -2.86
CA LYS A 40 10.96 -3.80 -3.03
C LYS A 40 10.14 -3.55 -1.77
N LEU A 41 8.83 -3.44 -1.94
CA LEU A 41 7.88 -3.71 -0.87
C LEU A 41 7.38 -5.13 -0.99
N ARG A 42 7.29 -5.78 0.15
CA ARG A 42 6.78 -7.13 0.35
C ARG A 42 5.40 -7.03 0.98
N VAL A 43 4.41 -7.60 0.30
CA VAL A 43 3.03 -7.67 0.75
C VAL A 43 2.66 -9.13 0.91
N VAL A 44 2.10 -9.48 2.06
CA VAL A 44 1.67 -10.84 2.39
C VAL A 44 0.15 -10.87 2.49
N SER A 45 -0.51 -11.71 1.70
CA SER A 45 -1.97 -11.88 1.69
C SER A 45 -2.39 -13.34 1.90
N ASP A 46 -3.63 -13.54 2.35
CA ASP A 46 -4.21 -14.90 2.53
C ASP A 46 -4.54 -15.60 1.22
N GLU A 47 -5.11 -14.84 0.29
CA GLU A 47 -5.65 -15.37 -0.96
C GLU A 47 -4.84 -14.91 -2.17
N PRO A 48 -4.87 -15.69 -3.28
CA PRO A 48 -4.29 -15.25 -4.53
C PRO A 48 -5.07 -14.07 -5.09
N LEU A 49 -4.36 -13.17 -5.77
CA LEU A 49 -5.01 -12.18 -6.62
C LEU A 49 -5.69 -12.90 -7.81
N PRO A 50 -6.96 -12.55 -8.13
CA PRO A 50 -7.56 -12.89 -9.42
C PRO A 50 -6.66 -12.53 -10.60
N GLU A 51 -6.73 -13.29 -11.69
CA GLU A 51 -5.86 -13.07 -12.87
C GLU A 51 -5.92 -11.64 -13.41
N SER A 52 -7.10 -11.03 -13.45
CA SER A 52 -7.29 -9.64 -13.87
C SER A 52 -6.52 -8.63 -13.01
N ARG A 53 -6.43 -8.87 -11.70
CA ARG A 53 -5.63 -8.05 -10.76
C ARG A 53 -4.15 -8.34 -10.89
N GLN A 54 -3.73 -9.57 -11.16
CA GLN A 54 -2.33 -9.88 -11.47
C GLN A 54 -1.86 -9.18 -12.75
N MET A 55 -2.70 -9.12 -13.78
CA MET A 55 -2.42 -8.36 -15.01
C MET A 55 -2.32 -6.85 -14.72
N ARG A 56 -3.27 -6.31 -13.94
CA ARG A 56 -3.24 -4.90 -13.51
C ARG A 56 -1.97 -4.59 -12.71
N LEU A 57 -1.61 -5.44 -11.75
CA LEU A 57 -0.40 -5.32 -10.94
C LEU A 57 0.85 -5.18 -11.84
N LYS A 58 1.03 -6.09 -12.81
CA LYS A 58 2.17 -6.05 -13.75
C LYS A 58 2.17 -4.80 -14.62
N ARG A 59 0.99 -4.31 -15.02
CA ARG A 59 0.84 -3.11 -15.85
C ARG A 59 1.15 -1.82 -15.08
N VAL A 60 0.60 -1.67 -13.87
CA VAL A 60 0.71 -0.45 -13.05
C VAL A 60 2.05 -0.40 -12.31
N TYR A 61 2.58 -1.56 -11.93
CA TYR A 61 3.83 -1.69 -11.16
C TYR A 61 4.82 -2.62 -11.87
N PRO A 62 5.48 -2.17 -12.96
CA PRO A 62 6.42 -2.99 -13.71
C PRO A 62 7.52 -3.61 -12.84
N GLY A 63 7.80 -4.89 -13.03
CA GLY A 63 8.76 -5.63 -12.19
C GLY A 63 8.19 -6.12 -10.86
N SER A 64 6.86 -6.14 -10.72
CA SER A 64 6.15 -6.80 -9.64
C SER A 64 6.08 -8.32 -9.82
N THR A 65 6.06 -9.08 -8.74
CA THR A 65 5.74 -10.52 -8.73
C THR A 65 4.61 -10.82 -7.76
N HIS A 66 3.86 -11.89 -8.03
CA HIS A 66 2.84 -12.44 -7.13
C HIS A 66 2.95 -13.96 -7.16
N THR A 67 3.35 -14.58 -6.05
CA THR A 67 3.61 -16.02 -5.98
C THR A 67 3.24 -16.58 -4.62
N GLN A 68 2.96 -17.88 -4.55
CA GLN A 68 2.89 -18.61 -3.29
C GLN A 68 4.21 -19.35 -3.07
N PRO A 69 5.03 -18.97 -2.07
CA PRO A 69 6.25 -19.71 -1.76
C PRO A 69 5.93 -21.14 -1.31
N LYS A 70 6.81 -22.10 -1.66
CA LYS A 70 6.63 -23.50 -1.27
C LYS A 70 6.61 -23.63 0.27
N GLY A 71 5.60 -24.34 0.77
CA GLY A 71 5.46 -24.60 2.21
C GLY A 71 4.79 -23.49 3.01
N LEU A 72 4.33 -22.40 2.37
CA LEU A 72 3.53 -21.36 2.99
C LEU A 72 2.09 -21.40 2.48
N SER A 73 1.13 -21.11 3.36
CA SER A 73 -0.28 -20.93 2.98
C SER A 73 -0.59 -19.52 2.46
N THR A 74 0.35 -18.59 2.61
CA THR A 74 0.18 -17.17 2.21
C THR A 74 0.77 -16.86 0.86
N TRP A 75 0.29 -15.79 0.25
CA TRP A 75 0.74 -15.26 -1.03
C TRP A 75 1.66 -14.07 -0.82
N LEU A 76 2.70 -14.01 -1.63
CA LEU A 76 3.73 -13.00 -1.60
C LEU A 76 3.65 -12.12 -2.84
N THR A 77 3.41 -10.84 -2.64
CA THR A 77 3.52 -9.83 -3.69
C THR A 77 4.75 -8.97 -3.45
N LEU A 78 5.65 -8.91 -4.43
CA LEU A 78 6.77 -7.97 -4.42
C LEU A 78 6.48 -6.87 -5.43
N VAL A 79 6.62 -5.61 -5.02
CA VAL A 79 6.47 -4.45 -5.91
C VAL A 79 7.68 -3.53 -5.77
N PRO A 80 8.12 -2.82 -6.83
CA PRO A 80 9.13 -1.77 -6.70
C PRO A 80 8.75 -0.79 -5.59
N ARG A 81 9.71 -0.46 -4.73
CA ARG A 81 9.49 0.56 -3.71
C ARG A 81 9.22 1.91 -4.40
N PRO A 82 8.18 2.66 -4.00
CA PRO A 82 7.86 3.93 -4.63
C PRO A 82 8.93 4.97 -4.31
N LYS A 83 9.17 5.84 -5.29
CA LYS A 83 10.19 6.88 -5.22
C LYS A 83 9.58 8.24 -5.52
N THR A 84 10.23 9.31 -5.06
CA THR A 84 9.85 10.69 -5.37
C THR A 84 9.90 10.99 -6.87
N LEU A 85 10.80 10.34 -7.61
CA LEU A 85 10.94 10.45 -9.06
C LEU A 85 11.31 9.09 -9.68
N PRO A 86 10.90 8.81 -10.94
CA PRO A 86 11.21 7.55 -11.62
C PRO A 86 12.71 7.26 -11.77
N VAL A 87 13.52 8.30 -12.01
CA VAL A 87 14.98 8.21 -12.16
C VAL A 87 15.63 9.20 -11.19
N GLY A 88 16.63 8.74 -10.43
CA GLY A 88 17.35 9.57 -9.46
C GLY A 88 16.56 9.95 -8.19
N GLY A 89 15.31 9.51 -8.08
CA GLY A 89 14.48 9.74 -6.88
C GLY A 89 14.93 8.93 -5.67
N VAL A 90 14.57 9.45 -4.49
CA VAL A 90 14.71 8.75 -3.21
C VAL A 90 13.43 8.00 -2.89
N ASP A 91 13.53 6.99 -2.03
CA ASP A 91 12.36 6.23 -1.59
C ASP A 91 11.36 7.13 -0.86
N LEU A 92 10.06 6.90 -1.07
CA LEU A 92 9.03 7.55 -0.25
C LEU A 92 9.13 7.07 1.20
N ILE A 93 8.87 8.00 2.11
CA ILE A 93 8.82 7.81 3.56
C ILE A 93 7.57 8.50 4.13
N ASP A 94 7.23 8.21 5.38
CA ASP A 94 6.16 8.87 6.16
C ASP A 94 4.84 9.01 5.38
N GLY A 95 4.19 10.18 5.43
CA GLY A 95 2.90 10.44 4.79
C GLY A 95 2.83 10.01 3.30
N PRO A 96 3.76 10.46 2.43
CA PRO A 96 3.78 10.03 1.03
C PRO A 96 3.83 8.51 0.83
N MET A 97 4.52 7.79 1.72
CA MET A 97 4.56 6.33 1.69
C MET A 97 3.22 5.72 2.10
N LEU A 98 2.58 6.27 3.14
CA LEU A 98 1.27 5.81 3.61
C LEU A 98 0.19 6.02 2.54
N GLU A 99 0.18 7.19 1.90
CA GLU A 99 -0.72 7.51 0.81
C GLU A 99 -0.53 6.55 -0.38
N TRP A 100 0.72 6.32 -0.78
CA TRP A 100 1.03 5.38 -1.85
C TRP A 100 0.53 3.96 -1.52
N CYS A 101 0.73 3.50 -0.27
CA CYS A 101 0.25 2.20 0.18
C CYS A 101 -1.28 2.10 0.12
N SER A 102 -2.01 3.15 0.53
CA SER A 102 -3.48 3.15 0.44
C SER A 102 -3.96 3.06 -1.01
N LYS A 103 -3.37 3.85 -1.93
CA LYS A 103 -3.65 3.76 -3.38
C LYS A 103 -3.33 2.38 -3.95
N PHE A 104 -2.23 1.77 -3.51
CA PHE A 104 -1.85 0.41 -3.91
C PHE A 104 -2.87 -0.65 -3.45
N ILE A 105 -3.25 -0.64 -2.17
CA ILE A 105 -4.25 -1.57 -1.63
C ILE A 105 -5.57 -1.41 -2.36
N ASN A 106 -6.03 -0.17 -2.53
CA ASN A 106 -7.29 0.11 -3.20
C ASN A 106 -7.30 -0.36 -4.67
N SER A 107 -6.24 -0.06 -5.41
CA SER A 107 -6.18 -0.35 -6.86
C SER A 107 -5.98 -1.82 -7.20
N ILE A 108 -5.32 -2.59 -6.33
CA ILE A 108 -4.93 -3.99 -6.57
C ILE A 108 -5.75 -4.99 -5.76
N TYR A 109 -6.06 -4.72 -4.48
CA TYR A 109 -6.68 -5.69 -3.58
C TYR A 109 -8.15 -5.40 -3.27
N SER A 110 -8.64 -4.17 -3.42
CA SER A 110 -10.06 -3.88 -3.15
C SER A 110 -11.01 -4.63 -4.09
N ALA A 111 -12.05 -5.23 -3.51
CA ALA A 111 -13.21 -5.80 -4.23
C ALA A 111 -13.93 -4.74 -5.05
N ASP A 112 -14.09 -3.54 -4.49
CA ASP A 112 -14.67 -2.36 -5.11
C ASP A 112 -13.61 -1.26 -5.08
N PRO A 113 -12.82 -1.07 -6.15
CA PRO A 113 -11.85 0.01 -6.23
C PRO A 113 -12.62 1.33 -6.10
N LYS A 114 -12.32 2.11 -5.06
CA LYS A 114 -12.88 3.46 -5.00
C LYS A 114 -12.28 4.22 -6.18
N ALA A 115 -13.09 5.03 -6.87
CA ALA A 115 -12.54 5.95 -7.86
C ALA A 115 -11.42 6.73 -7.16
N LEU A 116 -10.21 6.66 -7.70
CA LEU A 116 -9.10 7.47 -7.25
C LEU A 116 -9.50 8.90 -7.61
N GLU A 117 -10.05 9.65 -6.66
CA GLU A 117 -10.19 11.08 -6.83
C GLU A 117 -8.77 11.63 -6.89
N ASP A 118 -8.36 12.06 -8.09
CA ASP A 118 -7.11 12.78 -8.29
C ASP A 118 -7.18 14.05 -7.42
N SER A 119 -6.29 14.14 -6.43
CA SER A 119 -5.99 15.36 -5.66
C SER A 119 -4.54 15.73 -5.89
#